data_AF-A0A2V8EL66-F1
#
_entry.id   AF-A0A2V8EL66-F1
#
_cell.length_a   1.000
_cell.length_b   1.000
_cell.length_c   1.000
_cell.angle_alpha   90.00
_cell.angle_beta   90.00
_cell.angle_gamma   90.00
#
_symmetry.space_group_name_H-M   'P 1'
#
loop_
_entity.id
_entity.type
_entity.pdbx_description
1 polymer ?
#
loop_
_entity_poly.entity_id
_entity_poly.type
_entity_poly.pdbx_seq_one_letter_code
_entity_poly.pdbx_strand_id
1 'polypeptide(L)' 'MGESADLRLLFHRLNNQLGVILAHAELLESKAADDVSRARAAQVVTSALEAMGTTKELCRCTTASR' A
#
# COMPACT_ATOMS: atom_id res chain seq x y z
N MET A 1 26.83 2.43 9.40
CA MET A 1 25.57 2.70 10.14
C MET A 1 24.49 3.41 9.29
N GLY A 2 24.55 3.41 7.94
CA GLY A 2 23.59 4.15 7.08
C GLY A 2 22.46 3.31 6.47
N GLU A 3 22.76 2.06 6.08
CA GLU A 3 21.84 1.25 5.25
C GLU A 3 20.49 0.93 5.91
N SER A 4 20.44 0.79 7.24
CA SER A 4 19.16 0.62 7.96
C SER A 4 18.30 1.88 7.98
N ALA A 5 18.93 3.06 8.01
CA ALA A 5 18.20 4.31 8.03
C ALA A 5 17.56 4.56 6.66
N ASP A 6 18.31 4.30 5.59
CA ASP A 6 17.84 4.41 4.21
C ASP A 6 16.68 3.45 3.92
N LEU A 7 16.79 2.19 4.37
CA LEU A 7 15.74 1.20 4.18
C LEU A 7 14.45 1.59 4.94
N ARG A 8 14.56 2.10 6.18
CA ARG A 8 13.39 2.62 6.92
C ARG A 8 12.72 3.80 6.21
N LEU A 9 13.50 4.71 5.65
CA LEU A 9 12.97 5.85 4.87
C LEU A 9 12.24 5.38 3.61
N LEU A 10 12.81 4.39 2.90
CA LEU A 10 12.17 3.78 1.73
C LEU A 10 10.83 3.11 2.10
N PHE A 11 10.79 2.32 3.19
CA PHE A 11 9.55 1.70 3.65
C PHE A 11 8.50 2.73 4.09
N HIS A 12 8.92 3.82 4.74
CA HIS A 12 8.01 4.91 5.08
C HIS A 12 7.42 5.55 3.80
N ARG A 13 8.26 5.86 2.81
CA ARG A 13 7.82 6.45 1.53
C ARG A 13 6.89 5.51 0.77
N LEU A 14 7.21 4.21 0.72
CA LEU A 14 6.37 3.20 0.09
C LEU A 14 5.00 3.09 0.76
N ASN A 15 4.97 2.98 2.10
CA ASN A 15 3.70 2.95 2.85
C ASN A 15 2.85 4.21 2.62
N ASN A 16 3.49 5.39 2.54
CA ASN A 16 2.79 6.62 2.24
C ASN A 16 2.17 6.61 0.83
N GLN A 17 2.92 6.14 -0.19
CA GLN A 17 2.40 6.02 -1.55
C GLN A 17 1.24 5.02 -1.64
N LEU A 18 1.34 3.87 -0.95
CA LEU A 18 0.26 2.90 -0.86
C LEU A 18 -0.98 3.48 -0.17
N GLY A 19 -0.81 4.29 0.88
CA GLY A 19 -1.92 4.98 1.54
C GLY A 19 -2.64 5.97 0.62
N VAL A 20 -1.90 6.72 -0.20
CA VAL A 20 -2.49 7.63 -1.21
C VAL A 20 -3.27 6.83 -2.26
N ILE A 21 -2.70 5.74 -2.77
CA ILE A 21 -3.37 4.87 -3.75
C ILE A 21 -4.66 4.29 -3.17
N LEU A 22 -4.61 3.79 -1.93
CA LEU A 22 -5.78 3.23 -1.24
C LEU A 22 -6.89 4.28 -1.11
N ALA A 23 -6.57 5.47 -0.59
CA ALA A 23 -7.56 6.54 -0.43
C ALA A 23 -8.19 6.96 -1.77
N HIS A 24 -7.41 6.98 -2.86
CA HIS A 24 -7.93 7.26 -4.19
C HIS A 24 -8.81 6.14 -4.73
N ALA A 25 -8.45 4.88 -4.49
CA ALA A 25 -9.25 3.73 -4.89
C ALA A 25 -10.59 3.69 -4.14
N GLU A 26 -10.59 3.93 -2.83
CA GLU A 26 -11.81 4.05 -2.01
C GLU A 26 -12.69 5.21 -2.49
N LEU A 27 -12.08 6.35 -2.84
CA LEU A 27 -12.81 7.48 -3.41
C LEU A 27 -13.45 7.13 -4.75
N LEU A 28 -12.72 6.44 -5.64
CA LEU A 28 -13.24 5.98 -6.93
C LEU A 28 -14.38 4.98 -6.75
N GLU A 29 -14.25 4.03 -5.82
CA GLU A 29 -15.30 3.06 -5.52
C GLU A 29 -16.56 3.74 -5.02
N SER A 30 -16.43 4.68 -4.07
CA SER A 30 -17.55 5.42 -3.49
C SER A 30 -18.27 6.33 -4.50
N LYS A 31 -17.55 6.82 -5.53
CA LYS A 31 -18.08 7.75 -6.54
C LYS A 31 -18.38 7.09 -7.88
N ALA A 32 -18.20 5.77 -8.02
CA ALA A 32 -18.42 5.07 -9.27
C ALA A 32 -19.90 5.14 -9.71
N ALA A 33 -20.12 5.62 -10.94
CA ALA A 33 -21.45 5.78 -11.52
C ALA A 33 -22.08 4.43 -11.95
N ASP A 34 -21.25 3.45 -12.26
CA ASP A 34 -21.66 2.12 -12.71
C ASP A 34 -20.97 1.00 -11.91
N ASP A 35 -21.59 -0.17 -11.90
CA ASP A 35 -21.12 -1.32 -11.12
C ASP A 35 -19.80 -1.90 -11.63
N VAL A 36 -19.49 -1.76 -12.92
CA VAL A 36 -18.22 -2.24 -13.48
C VAL A 36 -17.06 -1.40 -12.96
N SER A 37 -17.21 -0.08 -12.98
CA SER A 37 -16.23 0.85 -12.43
C SER A 37 -16.07 0.68 -10.93
N ARG A 38 -17.18 0.44 -10.20
CA ARG A 38 -17.17 0.16 -8.76
C ARG A 38 -16.39 -1.12 -8.45
N ALA A 39 -16.67 -2.21 -9.17
CA ALA A 39 -15.98 -3.49 -8.99
C ALA A 39 -14.47 -3.39 -9.27
N ARG A 40 -14.08 -2.63 -10.31
CA ARG A 40 -12.67 -2.38 -10.61
C ARG A 40 -11.99 -1.58 -9.50
N ALA A 41 -12.64 -0.54 -8.97
CA ALA A 41 -12.10 0.24 -7.87
C ALA A 41 -11.95 -0.61 -6.59
N ALA A 42 -12.95 -1.44 -6.26
CA ALA A 42 -12.89 -2.39 -5.15
C ALA A 42 -11.72 -3.39 -5.29
N GLN A 43 -11.43 -3.83 -6.52
CA GLN A 43 -10.27 -4.67 -6.79
C GLN A 43 -8.95 -3.92 -6.49
N VAL A 44 -8.85 -2.64 -6.87
CA VAL A 44 -7.67 -1.82 -6.56
C VAL A 44 -7.52 -1.61 -5.04
N VAL A 45 -8.62 -1.36 -4.32
CA VAL A 45 -8.63 -1.27 -2.85
C VAL A 45 -8.06 -2.55 -2.24
N THR A 46 -8.57 -3.70 -2.68
CA THR A 46 -8.13 -5.02 -2.20
C THR A 46 -6.63 -5.22 -2.44
N SER A 47 -6.16 -4.98 -3.66
CA SER A 47 -4.73 -5.14 -4.00
C SER A 47 -3.83 -4.15 -3.25
N ALA A 48 -4.29 -2.92 -2.97
CA ALA A 48 -3.53 -1.95 -2.19
C ALA A 48 -3.37 -2.43 -0.72
N LEU A 49 -4.43 -2.96 -0.12
CA LEU A 49 -4.39 -3.53 1.23
C LEU A 49 -3.44 -4.73 1.30
N GLU A 50 -3.47 -5.63 0.31
CA GLU A 50 -2.54 -6.75 0.21
C GLU A 50 -1.09 -6.26 0.09
N ALA A 51 -0.82 -5.28 -0.77
CA ALA A 51 0.51 -4.70 -0.94
C ALA A 51 1.05 -4.05 0.35
N MET A 52 0.18 -3.39 1.13
CA MET A 52 0.54 -2.87 2.45
C MET A 52 0.86 -4.00 3.44
N GLY A 53 0.13 -5.11 3.38
CA GLY A 53 0.42 -6.33 4.14
C GLY A 53 1.82 -6.88 3.82
N THR A 54 2.11 -7.09 2.54
CA THR A 54 3.42 -7.55 2.06
C THR A 54 4.54 -6.59 2.47
N THR A 55 4.30 -5.27 2.40
CA THR A 55 5.29 -4.25 2.82
C THR A 55 5.61 -4.37 4.30
N LYS A 56 4.61 -4.60 5.16
CA LYS A 56 4.82 -4.83 6.61
C LYS A 56 5.63 -6.10 6.87
N GLU A 57 5.38 -7.17 6.12
CA GLU A 57 6.13 -8.41 6.25
C GLU A 57 7.60 -8.24 5.82
N LEU A 58 7.85 -7.53 4.71
CA LEU A 58 9.21 -7.15 4.30
C LEU A 58 9.94 -6.32 5.36
N CYS A 59 9.27 -5.34 5.98
CA CYS A 59 9.85 -4.57 7.10
C CYS A 59 10.25 -5.46 8.27
N ARG A 60 9.40 -6.45 8.61
CA ARG A 60 9.68 -7.40 9.70
C ARG A 60 10.86 -8.30 9.37
N CYS A 61 10.89 -8.91 8.19
CA CYS A 61 11.98 -9.81 7.77
C CYS A 61 13.33 -9.09 7.72
N THR A 62 13.39 -7.89 7.15
CA THR A 62 14.62 -7.10 7.04
C THR A 62 15.15 -6.61 8.40
N THR A 63 14.29 -6.48 9.40
CA THR A 63 14.69 -6.11 10.78
C THR A 63 15.07 -7.34 11.60
N ALA A 64 14.44 -8.51 11.35
CA ALA A 64 14.71 -9.77 12.05
C ALA A 64 15.99 -10.49 11.56
N SER A 65 16.43 -10.23 10.33
CA SER A 65 17.71 -10.74 9.79
C SER A 65 18.94 -9.90 10.19
N ARG A 66 18.83 -9.07 11.23
CA ARG A 66 19.92 -8.27 11.83
C ARG A 66 20.05 -8.62 13.30
#